data_AF-A0A1J3ILD0-F1
#
_entry.id   AF-A0A1J3ILD0-F1
#
_cell.length_a   1.000
_cell.length_b   1.000
_cell.length_c   1.000
_cell.angle_alpha   90.00
_cell.angle_beta   90.00
_cell.angle_gamma   90.00
#
_symmetry.space_group_name_H-M   'P 1'
#
loop_
_entity.id
_entity.type
_entity.pdbx_description
1 polymer ?
#
loop_
_entity_poly.entity_id
_entity_poly.type
_entity_poly.pdbx_seq_one_letter_code
_entity_poly.pdbx_strand_id
1 'polypeptide(L)'
;CSIEFKDRTVDEPSHEDDDSVHKTVTLSGLLNFVDGLWSSCGNERIIVFTTNYTEKLDPALLRPGRMDMHIHMSYCTPAAFKVLAWNYLEIEQHVLFEQIEEYIRDIQVTPAEIAEQLMRSDSVDKVLQGLIVFLKTKKMGNDNI
;
A
#
# COMPACT_ATOMS: atom_id res chain seq x y z
N CYS A 1 -5.18 -20.68 -1.05
CA CYS A 1 -6.20 -19.64 -1.22
C CYS A 1 -6.39 -19.37 -2.71
N SER A 2 -7.59 -19.61 -3.23
CA SER A 2 -7.94 -19.28 -4.62
C SER A 2 -8.53 -17.87 -4.62
N ILE A 3 -8.01 -17.00 -5.49
CA ILE A 3 -8.49 -15.62 -5.64
C ILE A 3 -9.20 -15.55 -6.99
N GLU A 4 -10.43 -15.06 -7.01
CA GLU A 4 -11.21 -14.85 -8.22
C GLU A 4 -10.93 -13.44 -8.78
N PHE A 5 -10.57 -13.37 -10.06
CA PHE A 5 -10.50 -12.11 -10.80
C PHE A 5 -11.62 -12.08 -11.83
N LYS A 6 -12.45 -11.03 -11.81
CA LYS A 6 -13.42 -10.75 -12.89
C LYS A 6 -12.69 -9.96 -13.98
N ASP A 7 -12.54 -10.59 -15.15
CA ASP A 7 -11.92 -9.98 -16.31
C ASP A 7 -12.81 -8.84 -16.85
N ARG A 8 -12.21 -7.70 -17.22
CA ARG A 8 -12.91 -6.56 -17.84
C ARG A 8 -12.66 -6.60 -19.34
N THR A 9 -13.25 -7.58 -20.02
CA THR A 9 -13.24 -7.61 -21.49
C THR A 9 -14.68 -7.61 -22.00
N VAL A 10 -15.00 -6.45 -22.57
CA VAL A 10 -16.12 -6.01 -23.41
C VAL A 10 -16.96 -7.11 -24.07
N ASP A 11 -18.28 -6.91 -24.01
CA ASP A 11 -19.37 -7.65 -24.65
C ASP A 11 -19.13 -8.00 -26.13
N GLU A 12 -19.23 -9.29 -26.49
CA GLU A 12 -19.94 -9.75 -27.70
C GLU A 12 -20.59 -11.12 -27.43
N PRO A 13 -21.83 -11.38 -27.88
CA PRO A 13 -22.53 -12.63 -27.60
C PRO A 13 -22.38 -13.62 -28.77
N SER A 14 -21.83 -14.81 -28.52
CA SER A 14 -22.11 -15.97 -29.36
C SER A 14 -21.93 -17.30 -28.62
N HIS A 15 -23.08 -17.96 -28.42
CA HIS A 15 -23.35 -19.39 -28.34
C HIS A 15 -22.63 -20.27 -27.30
N GLU A 16 -23.48 -20.71 -26.37
CA GLU A 16 -23.46 -21.88 -25.48
C GLU A 16 -22.48 -23.01 -25.83
N ASP A 17 -21.46 -23.17 -25.00
CA ASP A 17 -21.06 -24.46 -24.43
C ASP A 17 -20.80 -24.26 -22.93
N ASP A 18 -21.52 -25.05 -22.13
CA ASP A 18 -21.53 -25.07 -20.66
C ASP A 18 -20.22 -25.64 -20.12
N ASP A 19 -19.19 -24.80 -20.07
CA ASP A 19 -18.04 -25.04 -19.21
C ASP A 19 -17.57 -23.68 -18.69
N SER A 20 -18.35 -23.13 -17.76
CA SER A 20 -17.89 -22.03 -16.90
C SER A 20 -16.81 -22.57 -15.97
N VAL A 21 -15.66 -22.92 -16.55
CA VAL A 21 -14.41 -23.10 -15.83
C VAL A 21 -14.16 -21.76 -15.16
N HIS A 22 -14.64 -21.63 -13.92
CA HIS A 22 -14.15 -20.67 -12.97
C HIS A 22 -12.63 -20.85 -13.02
N LYS A 23 -11.95 -19.95 -13.74
CA LYS A 23 -10.48 -19.90 -13.86
C LYS A 23 -9.96 -19.52 -12.49
N THR A 24 -10.00 -20.51 -11.61
CA THR A 24 -9.47 -20.47 -10.27
C THR A 24 -7.96 -20.43 -10.45
N VAL A 25 -7.40 -19.22 -10.36
CA VAL A 25 -5.96 -19.07 -10.31
C VAL A 25 -5.52 -19.67 -8.98
N THR A 26 -4.94 -20.86 -9.05
CA THR A 26 -4.32 -21.48 -7.90
C THR A 26 -3.03 -20.75 -7.60
N LEU A 27 -2.66 -20.65 -6.33
CA LEU A 27 -1.34 -20.13 -5.95
C LEU A 27 -0.25 -20.86 -6.73
N SER A 28 -0.28 -22.19 -6.77
CA SER A 28 0.66 -23.01 -7.56
C SER A 28 0.69 -22.64 -9.04
N GLY A 29 -0.45 -22.34 -9.66
CA GLY A 29 -0.52 -21.89 -11.06
C GLY A 29 0.15 -20.53 -11.28
N LEU A 30 -0.10 -19.57 -10.38
CA LEU A 30 0.59 -18.28 -10.40
C LEU A 30 2.10 -18.43 -10.20
N LEU A 31 2.52 -19.32 -9.29
CA LEU A 31 3.94 -19.54 -8.99
C LEU A 31 4.69 -20.20 -10.14
N ASN A 32 4.10 -21.22 -10.77
CA ASN A 32 4.69 -21.86 -11.95
C ASN A 32 4.82 -20.88 -13.12
N PHE A 33 3.84 -19.99 -13.28
CA PHE A 33 3.92 -18.93 -14.28
C PHE A 33 5.07 -17.95 -13.98
N VAL A 34 5.18 -17.50 -12.73
CA VAL A 34 6.27 -16.60 -12.30
C VAL A 34 7.64 -17.28 -12.43
N ASP A 35 7.77 -18.55 -12.07
CA ASP A 35 8.98 -19.36 -12.30
C ASP A 35 9.35 -19.40 -13.79
N GLY A 36 8.36 -19.54 -14.69
CA GLY A 36 8.55 -19.44 -16.14
C GLY A 36 9.03 -18.06 -16.61
N LEU A 37 8.54 -16.99 -15.98
CA LEU A 37 8.99 -15.62 -16.25
C LEU A 37 10.44 -15.39 -15.80
N TRP A 38 10.83 -15.92 -14.65
CA TRP A 38 12.22 -15.87 -14.15
C TRP A 38 13.20 -16.67 -15.03
N SER A 39 12.69 -17.69 -15.73
CA SER A 39 13.49 -18.60 -16.58
C SER A 39 13.75 -18.08 -18.00
N SER A 40 13.14 -16.96 -18.39
CA SER A 40 13.18 -16.49 -19.78
C SER A 40 14.51 -15.79 -20.12
N CYS A 41 15.45 -16.54 -20.69
CA CYS A 41 16.71 -16.01 -21.23
C CYS A 41 16.44 -14.97 -22.34
N GLY A 42 16.70 -13.69 -22.06
CA GLY A 42 16.77 -12.67 -23.12
C GLY A 42 16.45 -11.24 -22.69
N ASN A 43 15.63 -11.02 -21.64
CA ASN A 43 15.21 -9.68 -21.23
C ASN A 43 15.35 -9.50 -19.71
N GLU A 44 16.04 -8.43 -19.29
CA GLU A 44 16.05 -7.98 -17.90
C GLU A 44 14.62 -7.54 -17.50
N ARG A 45 14.09 -8.08 -16.40
CA ARG A 45 12.72 -7.78 -15.92
C ARG A 45 12.75 -7.49 -14.43
N ILE A 46 12.04 -6.44 -14.02
CA ILE A 46 11.75 -6.16 -12.61
C ILE A 46 10.29 -6.51 -12.37
N ILE A 47 10.02 -7.37 -11.38
CA ILE A 47 8.67 -7.77 -10.98
C ILE A 47 8.43 -7.28 -9.56
N VAL A 48 7.35 -6.50 -9.37
CA VAL A 48 6.97 -5.95 -8.05
C VAL A 48 5.74 -6.70 -7.55
N PHE A 49 5.83 -7.22 -6.33
CA PHE A 49 4.72 -7.84 -5.62
C PHE A 49 4.36 -7.00 -4.40
N THR A 50 3.07 -6.95 -4.06
CA THR A 50 2.58 -6.31 -2.84
C THR A 50 1.70 -7.29 -2.07
N THR A 51 1.82 -7.30 -0.75
CA THR A 51 0.96 -8.11 0.14
C THR A 51 0.84 -7.42 1.49
N ASN A 52 -0.34 -7.53 2.10
CA ASN A 52 -0.55 -7.15 3.50
C ASN A 52 -0.21 -8.29 4.47
N TYR A 53 -0.01 -9.51 3.96
CA TYR A 53 0.15 -10.74 4.74
C TYR A 53 1.36 -11.53 4.22
N THR A 54 2.56 -11.10 4.59
CA THR A 54 3.81 -11.76 4.17
C THR A 54 3.95 -13.18 4.75
N GLU A 55 3.39 -13.40 5.94
CA GLU A 55 3.40 -14.67 6.67
C GLU A 55 2.55 -15.78 6.03
N LYS A 56 1.65 -15.41 5.11
CA LYS A 56 0.82 -16.35 4.36
C LYS A 56 1.47 -16.81 3.05
N LEU A 57 2.62 -16.23 2.68
CA LEU A 57 3.36 -16.63 1.49
C LEU A 57 4.17 -17.90 1.77
N ASP A 58 4.31 -18.73 0.74
CA ASP A 58 5.20 -19.88 0.80
C ASP A 58 6.65 -19.40 0.96
N PRO A 59 7.39 -19.83 2.00
CA PRO A 59 8.79 -19.45 2.21
C PRO A 59 9.70 -19.73 1.00
N ALA A 60 9.34 -20.65 0.11
CA ALA A 60 10.07 -20.91 -1.13
C ALA A 60 10.07 -19.72 -2.09
N LEU A 61 9.10 -18.80 -1.99
CA LEU A 61 9.02 -17.59 -2.81
C LEU A 61 9.95 -16.48 -2.36
N LEU A 62 10.23 -16.43 -1.06
CA LEU A 62 11.06 -15.42 -0.42
C LEU A 62 12.58 -15.69 -0.56
N ARG A 63 12.95 -16.71 -1.35
CA ARG A 63 14.34 -17.10 -1.55
C ARG A 63 15.05 -16.17 -2.55
N PRO A 64 16.37 -15.99 -2.44
CA PRO A 64 17.16 -15.26 -3.43
C PRO A 64 16.94 -15.76 -4.87
N GLY A 65 16.89 -14.85 -5.84
CA GLY A 65 16.56 -15.15 -7.25
C GLY A 65 15.06 -15.23 -7.56
N ARG A 66 14.20 -15.02 -6.56
CA ARG A 66 12.74 -14.99 -6.67
C ARG A 66 12.20 -13.63 -6.19
N MET A 67 11.50 -13.60 -5.06
CA MET A 67 11.22 -12.36 -4.33
C MET A 67 12.39 -12.13 -3.39
N ASP A 68 13.45 -11.50 -3.88
CA ASP A 68 14.73 -11.34 -3.17
C ASP A 68 14.89 -9.98 -2.47
N MET A 69 14.16 -8.96 -2.92
CA MET A 69 14.08 -7.65 -2.29
C MET A 69 12.75 -7.45 -1.55
N HIS A 70 12.79 -7.28 -0.23
CA HIS A 70 11.61 -7.06 0.61
C HIS A 70 11.62 -5.67 1.23
N ILE A 71 10.60 -4.87 0.93
CA ILE A 71 10.42 -3.52 1.49
C ILE A 71 9.15 -3.53 2.35
N HIS A 72 9.30 -3.27 3.65
CA HIS A 72 8.16 -3.14 4.55
C HIS A 72 7.64 -1.70 4.53
N MET A 73 6.38 -1.52 4.10
CA MET A 73 5.71 -0.22 4.13
C MET A 73 4.90 -0.08 5.43
N SER A 74 5.48 0.59 6.43
CA SER A 74 4.87 0.77 7.76
C SER A 74 3.97 2.00 7.87
N TYR A 75 3.47 2.24 9.08
CA TYR A 75 2.83 3.50 9.46
C TYR A 75 3.77 4.70 9.33
N CYS A 76 3.18 5.88 9.26
CA CYS A 76 3.87 7.15 9.13
C CYS A 76 4.73 7.40 10.36
N THR A 77 5.96 7.84 10.13
CA THR A 77 6.89 8.29 11.17
C THR A 77 7.02 9.81 11.11
N PRO A 78 7.54 10.46 12.17
CA PRO A 78 7.87 11.89 12.14
C PRO A 78 8.71 12.30 10.92
N ALA A 79 9.68 11.46 10.53
CA ALA A 79 10.52 11.69 9.35
C ALA A 79 9.71 11.60 8.06
N ALA A 80 8.85 10.58 7.92
CA ALA A 80 7.98 10.45 6.75
C ALA A 80 6.99 11.62 6.65
N PHE A 81 6.44 12.08 7.77
CA PHE A 81 5.59 13.29 7.80
C PHE A 81 6.31 14.52 7.26
N LYS A 82 7.58 14.76 7.63
CA LYS A 82 8.35 15.91 7.07
C LYS A 82 8.52 15.81 5.57
N VAL A 83 8.77 14.61 5.06
CA VAL A 83 8.85 14.37 3.61
C VAL A 83 7.51 14.68 2.93
N LEU A 84 6.39 14.27 3.52
CA LEU A 84 5.06 14.60 2.99
C LEU A 84 4.79 16.11 3.08
N ALA A 85 5.12 16.77 4.19
CA ALA A 85 4.94 18.21 4.36
C ALA A 85 5.74 19.00 3.33
N TRP A 86 6.99 18.60 3.05
CA TRP A 86 7.78 19.17 1.97
C TRP A 86 7.14 18.92 0.60
N ASN A 87 6.78 17.67 0.29
CA ASN A 87 6.26 17.30 -1.02
C ASN A 87 4.91 17.95 -1.38
N TYR A 88 4.04 18.17 -0.39
CA TYR A 88 2.68 18.69 -0.62
C TYR A 88 2.52 20.17 -0.30
N LEU A 89 3.29 20.70 0.64
CA LEU A 89 3.14 22.08 1.14
C LEU A 89 4.41 22.93 0.94
N GLU A 90 5.50 22.34 0.44
CA GLU A 90 6.80 23.02 0.23
C GLU A 90 7.36 23.68 1.49
N ILE A 91 7.12 23.07 2.66
CA ILE A 91 7.64 23.54 3.95
C ILE A 91 8.56 22.50 4.62
N GLU A 92 9.63 23.00 5.23
CA GLU A 92 10.58 22.16 6.00
C GLU A 92 10.34 22.24 7.51
N GLN A 93 9.71 23.32 7.98
CA GLN A 93 9.51 23.60 9.39
C GLN A 93 8.22 24.38 9.63
N HIS A 94 7.57 24.10 10.75
CA HIS A 94 6.41 24.85 11.22
C HIS A 94 6.30 24.73 12.73
N VAL A 95 5.74 25.76 13.39
CA VAL A 95 5.52 25.76 14.85
C VAL A 95 4.63 24.61 15.34
N LEU A 96 3.86 24.01 14.45
CA LEU A 96 2.96 22.89 14.73
C LEU A 96 3.59 21.51 14.50
N PHE A 97 4.79 21.44 13.92
CA PHE A 97 5.43 20.15 13.60
C PHE A 97 5.72 19.34 14.85
N GLU A 98 6.26 19.95 15.90
CA GLU A 98 6.56 19.26 17.15
C GLU A 98 5.33 18.53 17.71
N GLN A 99 4.20 19.24 17.80
CA GLN A 99 2.93 18.67 18.24
C GLN A 99 2.43 17.55 17.32
N ILE A 100 2.52 17.72 15.99
CA ILE A 100 2.10 16.70 15.02
C ILE A 100 2.98 15.45 15.16
N GLU A 101 4.28 15.62 15.28
CA GLU A 101 5.22 14.51 15.45
C GLU A 101 4.97 13.73 16.75
N GLU A 102 4.63 14.40 17.86
CA GLU A 102 4.22 13.75 19.10
C GLU A 102 3.00 12.86 18.88
N TYR A 103 1.96 13.38 18.22
CA TYR A 103 0.79 12.56 17.89
C TYR A 103 1.14 11.36 17.01
N ILE A 104 1.97 11.55 15.98
CA ILE A 104 2.38 10.47 15.08
C ILE A 104 3.20 9.39 15.80
N ARG A 105 3.96 9.73 16.85
CA ARG A 105 4.66 8.73 17.68
C ARG A 105 3.70 7.91 18.54
N ASP A 106 2.59 8.51 18.97
CA ASP A 106 1.64 7.91 19.90
C ASP A 106 0.59 7.04 19.21
N ILE A 107 0.26 7.30 17.93
CA ILE A 107 -0.80 6.59 17.21
C ILE A 107 -0.34 6.01 15.89
N GLN A 108 -0.96 4.90 15.50
CA GLN A 108 -0.77 4.33 14.17
C GLN A 108 -1.61 5.09 13.14
N VAL A 109 -0.93 5.83 12.26
CA VAL A 109 -1.52 6.55 11.14
C VAL A 109 -0.73 6.25 9.86
N THR A 110 -1.42 6.00 8.76
CA THR A 110 -0.76 5.67 7.48
C THR A 110 -0.26 6.94 6.78
N PRO A 111 0.81 6.87 5.97
CA PRO A 111 1.23 8.00 5.14
C PRO A 111 0.12 8.53 4.22
N ALA A 112 -0.77 7.65 3.75
CA ALA A 112 -1.91 8.03 2.91
C ALA A 112 -2.94 8.89 3.66
N GLU A 113 -3.28 8.54 4.90
CA GLU A 113 -4.17 9.35 5.74
C GLU A 113 -3.59 10.75 6.00
N ILE A 114 -2.28 10.83 6.25
CA ILE A 114 -1.59 12.13 6.42
C ILE A 114 -1.65 12.93 5.12
N ALA A 115 -1.25 12.33 3.99
CA ALA A 115 -1.27 12.99 2.68
C ALA A 115 -2.67 13.51 2.34
N GLU A 116 -3.72 12.73 2.62
CA GLU A 116 -5.10 13.17 2.44
C GLU A 116 -5.39 14.45 3.22
N GLN A 117 -4.98 14.55 4.49
CA GLN A 117 -5.17 15.78 5.26
C GLN A 117 -4.38 16.95 4.68
N LEU A 118 -3.14 16.70 4.20
CA LEU A 118 -2.28 17.74 3.65
C LEU A 118 -2.84 18.37 2.37
N MET A 119 -3.63 17.62 1.59
CA MET A 119 -4.22 18.08 0.34
C MET A 119 -5.58 18.79 0.51
N ARG A 120 -6.09 18.98 1.73
CA ARG A 120 -7.45 19.51 1.96
C ARG A 120 -7.61 21.02 1.80
N SER A 121 -6.51 21.79 1.79
CA SER A 121 -6.57 23.25 1.66
C SER A 121 -5.26 23.81 1.16
N ASP A 122 -5.31 25.00 0.54
CA ASP A 122 -4.11 25.71 0.07
C ASP A 122 -3.39 26.48 1.18
N SER A 123 -4.01 26.64 2.36
CA SER A 123 -3.41 27.36 3.49
C SER A 123 -2.71 26.40 4.43
N VAL A 124 -1.38 26.53 4.52
CA VAL A 124 -0.51 25.72 5.40
C VAL A 124 -1.03 25.66 6.84
N ASP A 125 -1.35 26.81 7.44
CA ASP A 125 -1.86 26.86 8.81
C ASP A 125 -3.16 26.06 8.99
N LYS A 126 -4.12 26.23 8.07
CA LYS A 126 -5.40 25.52 8.13
C LYS A 126 -5.22 24.01 7.96
N VAL A 127 -4.34 23.61 7.05
CA VAL A 127 -4.00 22.21 6.81
C VAL A 127 -3.41 21.57 8.06
N LEU A 128 -2.39 22.19 8.66
CA LEU A 128 -1.69 21.62 9.82
C LEU A 128 -2.58 21.62 11.07
N GLN A 129 -3.40 22.65 11.27
CA GLN A 129 -4.42 22.65 12.33
C GLN A 129 -5.46 21.55 12.12
N GLY A 130 -5.94 21.37 10.88
CA GLY A 130 -6.86 20.30 10.51
C GLY A 130 -6.26 18.92 10.77
N LEU A 131 -4.98 18.72 10.44
CA LEU A 131 -4.26 17.50 10.72
C LEU A 131 -4.17 17.22 12.23
N ILE A 132 -3.89 18.23 13.07
CA ILE A 132 -3.90 18.08 14.53
C ILE A 132 -5.29 17.63 15.03
N VAL A 133 -6.37 18.22 14.52
CA VAL A 133 -7.73 17.83 14.91
C VAL A 133 -8.03 16.38 14.53
N PHE A 134 -7.62 15.96 13.34
CA PHE A 134 -7.73 14.58 12.88
C PHE A 134 -6.96 13.61 13.79
N LEU A 135 -5.69 13.92 14.09
CA LEU A 135 -4.83 13.07 14.94
C LEU A 135 -5.37 12.98 16.39
N LYS A 136 -5.87 14.09 16.96
CA LYS A 136 -6.51 14.09 18.28
C LYS A 136 -7.73 13.19 18.33
N THR A 137 -8.62 13.30 17.33
CA THR A 137 -9.83 12.47 17.23
C THR A 137 -9.47 10.99 17.16
N LYS A 138 -8.43 10.65 16.39
CA LYS A 138 -7.96 9.27 16.26
C LYS A 138 -7.32 8.73 17.54
N LYS A 139 -6.56 9.56 18.27
CA LYS A 139 -6.01 9.20 19.59
C LYS A 139 -7.13 8.89 20.59
N MET A 140 -8.16 9.74 20.68
CA MET A 140 -9.31 9.50 21.55
C MET A 140 -10.08 8.21 21.18
N GLY A 141 -10.17 7.87 19.90
CA GLY A 141 -10.76 6.60 19.46
C GLY A 141 -9.99 5.37 19.94
N ASN A 142 -8.66 5.47 20.04
CA ASN A 142 -7.80 4.38 20.49
C ASN A 142 -7.77 4.22 22.01
N ASP A 143 -7.91 5.31 22.78
CA ASP A 143 -7.91 5.28 24.25
C ASP A 143 -9.21 4.70 24.85
N ASN A 144 -10.27 4.54 24.05
CA ASN A 144 -11.57 4.01 24.46
C ASN A 144 -11.74 2.50 24.20
N ILE A 145 -10.65 1.77 23.92
CA ILE A 145 -10.62 0.32 23.64
C ILE A 145 -9.76 -0.41 24.67
#